data_AF-A0A183H8K6-F1
#
_entry.id   AF-A0A183H8K6-F1
#
_cell.length_a   1.000
_cell.length_b   1.000
_cell.length_c   1.000
_cell.angle_alpha   90.00
_cell.angle_beta   90.00
_cell.angle_gamma   90.00
#
_symmetry.space_group_name_H-M   'P 1'
#
loop_
_entity.id
_entity.type
_entity.pdbx_description
1 polymer ?
#
loop_
_entity_poly.entity_id
_entity_poly.type
_entity_poly.pdbx_seq_one_letter_code
_entity_poly.pdbx_strand_id
1 'polypeptide(L)'
;MADLEAVLADVSYLMAMEKSRSQPAARASKKIILPDPSVRSIMQKYLEKTGEIKFERIFSQRLGFLLLKDFADNVSEAACPQIKFYEAIKEYEKMGTAEERLIKAREIYDHNIMVEMLAHSHNYSKNSLQHVQRNLMKNNVQPDLFQPYVVEICEQLKNDIFQKFLESDKFTRFCQWKNLELNMQLTVNDFSIHRIIGRGGFGEVYGCRKADTGKM
;
A
#
# COMPACT_ATOMS: atom_id res chain seq x y z
N MET A 1 -32.14 12.65 -32.80
CA MET A 1 -30.69 12.99 -32.80
C MET A 1 -30.09 12.87 -31.39
N ALA A 2 -30.78 13.33 -30.33
CA ALA A 2 -30.33 13.18 -28.93
C ALA A 2 -30.17 11.72 -28.43
N ASP A 3 -30.92 10.78 -29.00
CA ASP A 3 -30.94 9.38 -28.56
C ASP A 3 -29.64 8.64 -28.91
N LEU A 4 -29.05 8.91 -30.08
CA LEU A 4 -27.81 8.27 -30.51
C LEU A 4 -26.61 8.75 -29.68
N GLU A 5 -26.57 10.05 -29.34
CA GLU A 5 -25.50 10.63 -28.54
C GLU A 5 -25.50 10.10 -27.10
N ALA A 6 -26.68 9.96 -26.50
CA ALA A 6 -26.84 9.36 -25.18
C ALA A 6 -26.39 7.88 -25.17
N VAL A 7 -26.80 7.10 -26.17
CA VAL A 7 -26.37 5.70 -26.32
C VAL A 7 -24.86 5.59 -26.49
N LEU A 8 -24.25 6.45 -27.33
CA LEU A 8 -22.79 6.45 -27.52
C LEU A 8 -22.03 6.81 -26.24
N ALA A 9 -22.54 7.77 -25.46
CA ALA A 9 -21.95 8.17 -24.19
C ALA A 9 -22.01 7.03 -23.15
N ASP A 10 -23.12 6.28 -23.11
CA ASP A 10 -23.30 5.12 -22.23
C ASP A 10 -22.37 3.97 -22.60
N VAL A 11 -22.28 3.63 -23.88
CA VAL A 11 -21.35 2.61 -24.39
C VAL A 11 -19.91 2.99 -24.08
N SER A 12 -19.52 4.24 -24.34
CA SER A 12 -18.19 4.77 -24.03
C SER A 12 -17.85 4.66 -22.53
N TYR A 13 -18.79 5.01 -21.66
CA TYR A 13 -18.64 4.92 -20.21
C TYR A 13 -18.47 3.46 -19.74
N LEU A 14 -19.33 2.54 -20.20
CA LEU A 14 -19.25 1.13 -19.84
C LEU A 14 -17.94 0.49 -20.31
N MET A 15 -17.51 0.77 -21.55
CA MET A 15 -16.21 0.32 -22.05
C MET A 15 -15.05 0.89 -21.22
N ALA A 16 -15.13 2.16 -20.79
CA ALA A 16 -14.11 2.75 -19.94
C ALA A 16 -14.06 2.08 -18.54
N MET A 17 -15.21 1.70 -17.98
CA MET A 17 -15.27 0.96 -16.70
C MET A 17 -14.63 -0.41 -16.83
N GLU A 18 -14.94 -1.14 -17.91
CA GLU A 18 -14.37 -2.45 -18.19
C GLU A 18 -12.85 -2.36 -18.41
N LYS A 19 -12.39 -1.34 -19.16
CA LYS A 19 -10.97 -1.04 -19.34
C LYS A 19 -10.30 -0.68 -18.01
N SER A 20 -10.95 0.06 -17.13
CA SER A 20 -10.37 0.40 -15.82
C SER A 20 -10.17 -0.82 -14.92
N ARG A 21 -10.99 -1.88 -15.08
CA ARG A 21 -10.86 -3.13 -14.31
C ARG A 21 -9.79 -4.06 -14.88
N SER A 22 -9.65 -4.10 -16.20
CA SER A 22 -8.86 -5.11 -16.91
C SER A 22 -7.54 -4.59 -17.48
N GLN A 23 -7.43 -3.30 -17.81
CA GLN A 23 -6.22 -2.75 -18.44
C GLN A 23 -5.21 -2.29 -17.39
N PRO A 24 -3.94 -2.72 -17.49
CA PRO A 24 -2.89 -2.21 -16.62
C PRO A 24 -2.60 -0.74 -16.91
N ALA A 25 -2.17 0.00 -15.89
CA ALA A 25 -1.81 1.42 -16.00
C ALA A 25 -0.74 1.71 -17.07
N ALA A 26 0.08 0.72 -17.44
CA ALA A 26 1.04 0.83 -18.55
C ALA A 26 0.39 1.09 -19.93
N ARG A 27 -0.91 0.81 -20.07
CA ARG A 27 -1.71 1.12 -21.27
C ARG A 27 -2.53 2.42 -21.12
N ALA A 28 -2.26 3.22 -20.09
CA ALA A 28 -2.85 4.54 -19.93
C ALA A 28 -2.40 5.48 -21.06
N SER A 29 -3.22 6.48 -21.38
CA SER A 29 -3.02 7.36 -22.53
C SER A 29 -1.87 8.35 -22.31
N LYS A 30 -1.60 8.73 -21.07
CA LYS A 30 -0.42 9.51 -20.68
C LYS A 30 0.50 8.64 -19.82
N LYS A 31 1.82 8.71 -20.06
CA LYS A 31 2.80 8.00 -19.23
C LYS A 31 3.24 8.89 -18.08
N ILE A 32 3.32 8.33 -16.88
CA ILE A 32 3.98 8.97 -15.75
C ILE A 32 5.48 8.95 -16.00
N ILE A 33 6.11 10.13 -15.95
CA ILE A 33 7.56 10.28 -16.07
C ILE A 33 8.07 10.71 -14.69
N LEU A 34 8.96 9.90 -14.11
CA LEU A 34 9.59 10.22 -12.85
C LEU A 34 10.80 11.15 -13.09
N PRO A 35 11.06 12.10 -12.18
CA PRO A 35 12.24 12.96 -12.25
C PRO A 35 13.53 12.14 -12.10
N ASP A 36 14.66 12.70 -12.52
CA ASP A 36 15.99 12.09 -12.38
C ASP A 36 16.33 11.78 -10.90
N PRO A 37 17.10 10.70 -10.60
CA PRO A 37 17.51 10.36 -9.24
C PRO A 37 18.14 11.51 -8.43
N SER A 38 18.77 12.48 -9.08
CA SER A 38 19.33 13.69 -8.45
C SER A 38 18.31 14.49 -7.63
N VAL A 39 17.01 14.34 -7.91
CA VAL A 39 15.90 14.95 -7.15
C VAL A 39 15.95 14.60 -5.66
N ARG A 40 16.57 13.46 -5.29
CA ARG A 40 16.76 13.04 -3.89
C ARG A 40 17.42 14.13 -3.06
N SER A 41 18.42 14.83 -3.58
CA SER A 41 19.16 15.86 -2.83
C SER A 41 18.25 17.01 -2.32
N ILE A 42 17.26 17.40 -3.12
CA ILE A 42 16.29 18.45 -2.79
C ILE A 42 15.16 17.87 -1.94
N MET A 43 14.62 16.73 -2.37
CA MET A 43 13.48 16.08 -1.70
C MET A 43 13.82 15.62 -0.29
N GLN A 44 15.02 15.09 -0.07
CA GLN A 44 15.47 14.69 1.25
C GLN A 44 15.49 15.90 2.20
N LYS A 45 16.11 17.01 1.83
CA LYS A 45 16.12 18.25 2.65
C LYS A 45 14.72 18.77 2.93
N TYR A 46 13.84 18.72 1.93
CA TYR A 46 12.44 19.13 2.10
C TYR A 46 11.73 18.23 3.13
N LEU A 47 11.81 16.90 2.95
CA LEU A 47 11.18 15.92 3.82
C LEU A 47 11.75 15.92 5.24
N GLU A 48 13.06 16.20 5.41
CA GLU A 48 13.69 16.40 6.72
C GLU A 48 13.09 17.63 7.41
N LYS A 49 12.99 18.76 6.70
CA LYS A 49 12.43 20.01 7.23
C LYS A 49 10.96 19.88 7.63
N THR A 50 10.18 19.10 6.89
CA THR A 50 8.77 18.83 7.23
C THR A 50 8.61 17.69 8.24
N GLY A 51 9.68 17.01 8.64
CA GLY A 51 9.64 15.90 9.59
C GLY A 51 8.98 14.63 9.05
N GLU A 52 8.98 14.45 7.73
CA GLU A 52 8.39 13.31 7.01
C GLU A 52 9.34 12.11 6.88
N ILE A 53 10.65 12.30 7.10
CA ILE A 53 11.62 11.19 7.19
C ILE A 53 11.54 10.53 8.56
N LYS A 54 10.43 9.83 8.81
CA LYS A 54 10.22 8.98 9.98
C LYS A 54 9.67 7.64 9.52
N PHE A 55 10.04 6.56 10.21
CA PHE A 55 9.59 5.21 9.87
C PHE A 55 8.07 5.16 9.77
N GLU A 56 7.36 5.70 10.77
CA GLU A 56 5.90 5.65 10.83
C GLU A 56 5.25 6.38 9.65
N ARG A 57 5.84 7.51 9.23
CA ARG A 57 5.33 8.34 8.12
C ARG A 57 5.53 7.69 6.76
N ILE A 58 6.70 7.09 6.53
CA ILE A 58 7.01 6.43 5.25
C ILE A 58 6.30 5.07 5.18
N PHE A 59 6.36 4.29 6.25
CA PHE A 59 5.78 2.95 6.31
C PHE A 59 4.25 2.97 6.23
N SER A 60 3.59 3.99 6.78
CA SER A 60 2.13 4.14 6.63
C SER A 60 1.69 4.48 5.19
N GLN A 61 2.60 4.96 4.35
CA GLN A 61 2.29 5.27 2.94
C GLN A 61 2.43 4.02 2.08
N ARG A 62 1.46 3.79 1.18
CA ARG A 62 1.46 2.59 0.33
C ARG A 62 2.76 2.43 -0.48
N LEU A 63 3.24 3.51 -1.10
CA LEU A 63 4.48 3.47 -1.88
C LEU A 63 5.72 3.32 -0.99
N GLY A 64 5.72 3.95 0.19
CA GLY A 64 6.81 3.81 1.16
C GLY A 64 6.94 2.37 1.65
N PHE A 65 5.83 1.74 2.02
CA PHE A 65 5.78 0.31 2.37
C PHE A 65 6.28 -0.58 1.23
N LEU A 66 5.77 -0.40 0.01
CA LEU A 66 6.15 -1.24 -1.13
C LEU A 66 7.65 -1.14 -1.47
N LEU A 67 8.22 0.06 -1.37
CA LEU A 67 9.65 0.28 -1.63
C LEU A 67 10.52 -0.26 -0.50
N LEU A 68 10.07 -0.17 0.75
CA LEU A 68 10.77 -0.78 1.89
C LEU A 68 10.75 -2.31 1.78
N LYS A 69 9.61 -2.89 1.38
CA LYS A 69 9.50 -4.32 1.08
C LYS A 69 10.46 -4.74 -0.03
N ASP A 70 10.43 -4.04 -1.15
CA ASP A 70 11.32 -4.30 -2.29
C ASP A 70 12.81 -4.15 -1.91
N PHE A 71 13.14 -3.20 -1.03
CA PHE A 71 14.47 -3.10 -0.42
C PHE A 71 14.82 -4.36 0.38
N ALA A 72 13.93 -4.78 1.29
CA ALA A 72 14.19 -5.90 2.18
C ALA A 72 14.25 -7.26 1.45
N ASP A 73 13.46 -7.45 0.39
CA ASP A 73 13.41 -8.70 -0.38
C ASP A 73 14.55 -8.82 -1.40
N ASN A 74 14.96 -7.70 -2.03
CA ASN A 74 15.85 -7.74 -3.20
C ASN A 74 17.20 -7.04 -3.03
N VAL A 75 17.38 -6.23 -1.97
CA VAL A 75 18.61 -5.43 -1.77
C VAL A 75 19.30 -5.77 -0.46
N SER A 76 18.55 -6.00 0.61
CA SER A 76 19.10 -6.38 1.92
C SER A 76 19.75 -7.76 1.86
N GLU A 77 20.99 -7.87 2.31
CA GLU A 77 21.69 -9.16 2.46
C GLU A 77 21.08 -10.03 3.57
N ALA A 78 20.44 -9.40 4.55
CA ALA A 78 19.75 -10.08 5.64
C ALA A 78 18.30 -10.38 5.26
N ALA A 79 17.89 -11.64 5.43
CA ALA A 79 16.50 -12.04 5.29
C ALA A 79 15.63 -11.31 6.32
N CYS A 80 14.52 -10.71 5.86
CA CYS A 80 13.61 -9.93 6.69
C CYS A 80 12.22 -10.61 6.78
N PRO A 81 12.09 -11.72 7.54
CA PRO A 81 10.81 -12.42 7.70
C PRO A 81 9.70 -11.53 8.31
N GLN A 82 10.07 -10.48 9.03
CA GLN A 82 9.16 -9.51 9.67
C GLN A 82 8.18 -8.88 8.68
N ILE A 83 8.61 -8.57 7.45
CA ILE A 83 7.75 -7.93 6.45
C ILE A 83 6.69 -8.91 5.94
N LYS A 84 7.07 -10.17 5.72
CA LYS A 84 6.13 -11.23 5.32
C LYS A 84 5.11 -11.49 6.43
N PHE A 85 5.56 -11.49 7.69
CA PHE A 85 4.67 -11.64 8.83
C PHE A 85 3.69 -10.47 8.96
N TYR A 86 4.18 -9.23 8.81
CA TYR A 86 3.32 -8.04 8.78
C TYR A 86 2.27 -8.10 7.66
N GLU A 87 2.65 -8.50 6.45
CA GLU A 87 1.70 -8.66 5.34
C GLU A 87 0.63 -9.70 5.65
N ALA A 88 1.01 -10.85 6.19
CA ALA A 88 0.06 -11.89 6.57
C ALA A 88 -0.94 -11.38 7.63
N ILE A 89 -0.49 -10.58 8.60
CA ILE A 89 -1.37 -9.91 9.58
C ILE A 89 -2.31 -8.91 8.89
N LYS A 90 -1.81 -8.11 7.94
CA LYS A 90 -2.65 -7.16 7.20
C LYS A 90 -3.64 -7.82 6.25
N GLU A 91 -3.37 -9.03 5.79
CA GLU A 91 -4.34 -9.86 5.08
C GLU A 91 -5.40 -10.40 6.05
N TYR A 92 -4.98 -10.89 7.23
CA TYR A 92 -5.87 -11.35 8.28
C TYR A 92 -6.87 -10.27 8.75
N GLU A 93 -6.40 -9.03 8.95
CA GLU A 93 -7.24 -7.89 9.35
C GLU A 93 -8.36 -7.57 8.34
N LYS A 94 -8.16 -7.90 7.05
CA LYS A 94 -9.12 -7.65 5.98
C LYS A 94 -10.17 -8.75 5.82
N MET A 95 -9.98 -9.89 6.48
CA MET A 95 -10.90 -11.02 6.38
C MET A 95 -12.24 -10.68 7.05
N GLY A 96 -13.33 -10.82 6.29
CA GLY A 96 -14.67 -10.45 6.75
C GLY A 96 -15.26 -11.44 7.76
N THR A 97 -15.04 -12.73 7.54
CA THR A 97 -15.68 -13.79 8.34
C THR A 97 -14.80 -14.29 9.48
N ALA A 98 -15.42 -14.75 10.57
CA ALA A 98 -14.69 -15.31 11.72
C ALA A 98 -14.03 -16.66 11.39
N GLU A 99 -14.63 -17.45 10.49
CA GLU A 99 -14.10 -18.75 10.07
C GLU A 99 -12.82 -18.61 9.24
N GLU A 100 -12.81 -17.73 8.23
CA GLU A 100 -11.61 -17.42 7.44
C GLU A 100 -10.51 -16.85 8.33
N ARG A 101 -10.87 -15.95 9.27
CA ARG A 101 -9.93 -15.44 10.28
C ARG A 101 -9.33 -16.57 11.09
N LEU A 102 -10.11 -17.55 11.55
CA LEU A 102 -9.58 -18.66 12.35
C LEU A 102 -8.57 -19.50 11.58
N ILE A 103 -8.87 -19.82 10.32
CA ILE A 103 -7.96 -20.59 9.45
C ILE A 103 -6.67 -19.79 9.25
N LYS A 104 -6.79 -18.51 8.85
CA LYS A 104 -5.63 -17.65 8.60
C LYS A 104 -4.80 -17.39 9.85
N ALA A 105 -5.43 -17.24 11.02
CA ALA A 105 -4.73 -17.06 12.28
C ALA A 105 -3.89 -18.30 12.66
N ARG A 106 -4.40 -19.51 12.43
CA ARG A 106 -3.65 -20.75 12.63
C ARG A 106 -2.48 -20.86 11.65
N GLU A 107 -2.71 -20.55 10.37
CA GLU A 107 -1.66 -20.51 9.35
C GLU A 107 -0.53 -19.52 9.74
N ILE A 108 -0.90 -18.31 10.17
CA ILE A 108 0.05 -17.29 10.60
C ILE A 108 0.86 -17.78 11.82
N TYR A 109 0.19 -18.39 12.79
CA TYR A 109 0.81 -18.92 13.98
C TYR A 109 1.82 -20.03 13.65
N ASP A 110 1.45 -20.98 12.80
CA ASP A 110 2.32 -22.11 12.44
C ASP A 110 3.53 -21.69 11.58
N HIS A 111 3.34 -20.77 10.62
CA HIS A 111 4.41 -20.39 9.70
C HIS A 111 5.37 -19.33 10.23
N ASN A 112 4.92 -18.44 11.12
CA ASN A 112 5.74 -17.34 11.62
C ASN A 112 6.12 -17.56 13.09
N ILE A 113 5.12 -17.77 13.95
CA ILE A 113 5.33 -17.82 15.41
C ILE A 113 5.99 -19.14 15.81
N MET A 114 5.49 -20.29 15.33
CA MET A 114 6.03 -21.60 15.68
C MET A 114 7.46 -21.80 15.14
N VAL A 115 7.72 -21.39 13.89
CA VAL A 115 9.06 -21.47 13.30
C VAL A 115 10.06 -20.66 14.11
N GLU A 116 9.70 -19.45 14.54
CA GLU A 116 10.58 -18.64 15.40
C GLU A 116 10.80 -19.27 16.78
N MET A 117 9.75 -19.86 17.38
CA MET A 117 9.88 -20.59 18.65
C MET A 117 10.88 -21.74 18.54
N LEU A 118 10.83 -22.49 17.43
CA LEU A 118 11.75 -23.60 17.15
C LEU A 118 13.17 -23.13 16.85
N ALA A 119 13.31 -21.94 16.25
CA ALA A 119 14.59 -21.33 15.93
C ALA A 119 15.27 -20.62 17.12
N HIS A 120 14.60 -20.53 18.28
CA HIS A 120 15.08 -19.84 19.50
C HIS A 120 15.60 -18.42 19.25
N SER A 121 15.05 -17.72 18.26
CA SER A 121 15.56 -16.40 17.85
C SER A 121 15.18 -15.28 18.83
N HIS A 122 14.19 -15.51 19.70
CA HIS A 122 13.74 -14.58 20.75
C HIS A 122 13.44 -13.15 20.25
N ASN A 123 12.95 -13.00 19.02
CA ASN A 123 12.71 -11.67 18.46
C ASN A 123 11.45 -11.04 19.05
N TYR A 124 10.46 -11.84 19.45
CA TYR A 124 9.20 -11.38 20.02
C TYR A 124 9.06 -11.64 21.53
N SER A 125 8.25 -10.81 22.19
CA SER A 125 8.00 -10.91 23.62
C SER A 125 7.14 -12.13 23.98
N LYS A 126 7.41 -12.72 25.16
CA LYS A 126 6.60 -13.82 25.71
C LYS A 126 5.14 -13.40 25.95
N ASN A 127 4.89 -12.11 26.19
CA ASN A 127 3.55 -11.59 26.43
C ASN A 127 2.70 -11.60 25.15
N SER A 128 3.27 -11.18 24.02
CA SER A 128 2.61 -11.23 22.71
C SER A 128 2.26 -12.66 22.29
N LEU A 129 3.19 -13.59 22.56
CA LEU A 129 2.98 -15.02 22.30
C LEU A 129 1.85 -15.61 23.15
N GLN A 130 1.86 -15.36 24.45
CA GLN A 130 0.80 -15.82 25.35
C GLN A 130 -0.56 -15.19 25.02
N HIS A 131 -0.58 -13.92 24.59
CA HIS A 131 -1.81 -13.24 24.17
C HIS A 131 -2.46 -13.96 22.97
N VAL A 132 -1.68 -14.21 21.92
CA VAL A 132 -2.16 -14.90 20.71
C VAL A 132 -2.55 -16.35 21.01
N GLN A 133 -1.73 -17.12 21.74
CA GLN A 133 -2.05 -18.50 22.10
C GLN A 133 -3.37 -18.61 22.88
N ARG A 134 -3.57 -17.75 23.89
CA ARG A 134 -4.79 -17.78 24.72
C ARG A 134 -6.04 -17.48 23.91
N ASN A 135 -5.97 -16.53 22.98
CA ASN A 135 -7.09 -16.16 22.13
C ASN A 135 -7.37 -17.22 21.05
N LEU A 136 -6.33 -17.83 20.47
CA LEU A 136 -6.47 -18.99 19.56
C LEU A 136 -7.15 -20.18 20.24
N MET A 137 -6.76 -20.51 21.48
CA MET A 137 -7.36 -21.62 22.24
C MET A 137 -8.85 -21.40 22.53
N LYS A 138 -9.28 -20.14 22.69
CA LYS A 138 -10.69 -19.76 22.90
C LYS A 138 -11.46 -19.56 21.60
N ASN A 139 -10.83 -19.80 20.44
CA ASN A 139 -11.36 -19.46 19.11
C ASN A 139 -11.81 -17.99 19.00
N ASN A 140 -11.23 -17.09 19.79
CA ASN A 140 -11.54 -15.66 19.79
C ASN A 140 -10.59 -14.94 18.81
N VAL A 141 -11.01 -14.83 17.55
CA VAL A 141 -10.21 -14.29 16.44
C VAL A 141 -10.71 -12.92 16.00
N GLN A 142 -10.45 -11.94 16.85
CA GLN A 142 -10.71 -10.53 16.54
C GLN A 142 -9.67 -9.98 15.56
N PRO A 143 -10.02 -9.00 14.70
CA PRO A 143 -9.09 -8.45 13.70
C PRO A 143 -7.78 -7.92 14.30
N ASP A 144 -7.79 -7.47 15.54
CA ASP A 144 -6.64 -6.90 16.28
C ASP A 144 -5.82 -7.94 17.06
N LEU A 145 -6.12 -9.25 16.91
CA LEU A 145 -5.43 -10.35 17.62
C LEU A 145 -3.90 -10.26 17.57
N PHE A 146 -3.35 -9.86 16.42
CA PHE A 146 -1.90 -9.79 16.19
C PHE A 146 -1.33 -8.38 16.40
N GLN A 147 -2.12 -7.43 16.92
CA GLN A 147 -1.66 -6.06 17.14
C GLN A 147 -0.38 -5.95 18.01
N PRO A 148 -0.17 -6.76 19.07
CA PRO A 148 1.09 -6.76 19.81
C PRO A 148 2.30 -7.12 18.94
N TYR A 149 2.15 -8.11 18.05
CA TYR A 149 3.19 -8.47 17.08
C TYR A 149 3.44 -7.37 16.06
N VAL A 150 2.40 -6.65 15.62
CA VAL A 150 2.56 -5.51 14.70
C VAL A 150 3.45 -4.44 15.31
N VAL A 151 3.28 -4.13 16.61
CA VAL A 151 4.11 -3.13 17.31
C VAL A 151 5.57 -3.58 17.36
N GLU A 152 5.81 -4.81 17.79
CA GLU A 152 7.18 -5.37 17.89
C GLU A 152 7.86 -5.47 16.51
N ILE A 153 7.14 -5.88 15.47
CA ILE A 153 7.64 -5.88 14.09
C ILE A 153 8.04 -4.47 13.65
N CYS A 154 7.17 -3.48 13.88
CA CYS A 154 7.46 -2.08 13.53
C CYS A 154 8.71 -1.57 14.25
N GLU A 155 8.87 -1.89 15.53
CA GLU A 155 10.05 -1.50 16.31
C GLU A 155 11.34 -2.14 15.77
N GLN A 156 11.30 -3.41 15.38
CA GLN A 156 12.45 -4.07 14.75
C GLN A 156 12.81 -3.44 13.39
N LEU A 157 11.82 -3.19 12.55
CA LEU A 157 12.01 -2.61 11.20
C LEU A 157 12.51 -1.15 11.25
N LYS A 158 12.10 -0.39 12.27
CA LYS A 158 12.44 1.02 12.45
C LYS A 158 13.94 1.28 12.68
N ASN A 159 14.68 0.28 13.14
CA ASN A 159 16.09 0.42 13.48
C ASN A 159 16.97 0.27 12.22
N ASP A 160 17.77 -0.80 12.16
CA ASP A 160 18.81 -0.99 11.14
C ASP A 160 18.26 -1.03 9.70
N ILE A 161 17.13 -1.72 9.49
CA ILE A 161 16.51 -1.88 8.16
C ILE A 161 16.06 -0.53 7.60
N PHE A 162 15.41 0.30 8.41
CA PHE A 162 14.95 1.61 7.97
C PHE A 162 16.10 2.56 7.65
N GLN A 163 17.18 2.58 8.44
CA GLN A 163 18.35 3.41 8.14
C GLN A 163 19.02 2.99 6.83
N LYS A 164 19.25 1.68 6.64
CA LYS A 164 19.80 1.16 5.38
C LYS A 164 18.88 1.43 4.18
N PHE A 165 17.57 1.39 4.39
CA PHE A 165 16.61 1.79 3.37
C PHE A 165 16.77 3.25 2.96
N LEU A 166 16.91 4.18 3.93
CA LEU A 166 17.11 5.61 3.66
C LEU A 166 18.39 5.89 2.88
N GLU A 167 19.43 5.07 3.05
CA GLU A 167 20.67 5.16 2.29
C GLU A 167 20.52 4.63 0.86
N SER A 168 19.67 3.62 0.66
CA SER A 168 19.49 2.90 -0.61
C SER A 168 18.85 3.69 -1.75
N ASP A 169 18.95 3.13 -2.97
CA ASP A 169 18.26 3.62 -4.16
C ASP A 169 16.73 3.43 -4.11
N LYS A 170 16.23 2.58 -3.22
CA LYS A 170 14.77 2.45 -3.02
C LYS A 170 14.21 3.70 -2.35
N PHE A 171 14.97 4.34 -1.45
CA PHE A 171 14.59 5.65 -0.93
C PHE A 171 14.75 6.78 -1.97
N THR A 172 15.76 6.70 -2.85
CA THR A 172 15.85 7.57 -4.03
C THR A 172 14.56 7.48 -4.87
N ARG A 173 14.09 6.25 -5.13
CA ARG A 173 12.82 6.02 -5.85
C ARG A 173 11.60 6.57 -5.09
N PHE A 174 11.58 6.47 -3.77
CA PHE A 174 10.53 7.08 -2.95
C PHE A 174 10.52 8.60 -3.13
N CYS A 175 11.68 9.25 -3.12
CA CYS A 175 11.80 10.69 -3.36
C CYS A 175 11.29 11.11 -4.74
N GLN A 176 11.55 10.32 -5.78
CA GLN A 176 11.01 10.57 -7.13
C GLN A 176 9.47 10.54 -7.14
N TRP A 177 8.87 9.52 -6.52
CA TRP A 177 7.41 9.43 -6.39
C TRP A 177 6.82 10.56 -5.54
N LYS A 178 7.49 10.93 -4.44
CA LYS A 178 7.04 12.05 -3.61
C LYS A 178 7.13 13.38 -4.31
N ASN A 179 8.14 13.59 -5.14
CA ASN A 179 8.24 14.79 -5.95
C ASN A 179 7.08 14.88 -6.94
N LEU A 180 6.74 13.77 -7.62
CA LEU A 180 5.58 13.72 -8.50
C LEU A 180 4.27 14.00 -7.76
N GLU A 181 4.09 13.40 -6.58
CA GLU A 181 2.90 13.61 -5.74
C GLU A 181 2.73 15.08 -5.35
N LEU A 182 3.80 15.72 -4.83
CA LEU A 182 3.75 17.09 -4.34
C LEU A 182 3.64 18.14 -5.45
N ASN A 183 4.14 17.84 -6.65
CA ASN A 183 4.09 18.75 -7.80
C ASN A 183 2.91 18.48 -8.73
N MET A 184 2.01 17.56 -8.40
CA MET A 184 0.87 17.22 -9.25
C MET A 184 -0.13 18.38 -9.31
N GLN A 185 -0.26 19.01 -10.48
CA GLN A 185 -1.27 20.01 -10.76
C GLN A 185 -2.29 19.43 -11.73
N LEU A 186 -3.51 19.22 -11.25
CA LEU A 186 -4.57 18.59 -12.04
C LEU A 186 -5.31 19.62 -12.88
N THR A 187 -5.52 19.29 -14.15
CA THR A 187 -6.35 20.05 -15.09
C THR A 187 -7.40 19.14 -15.71
N VAL A 188 -8.39 19.73 -16.39
CA VAL A 188 -9.41 18.97 -17.14
C VAL A 188 -8.77 18.01 -18.15
N ASN A 189 -7.63 18.39 -18.75
CA ASN A 189 -6.92 17.58 -19.74
C ASN A 189 -6.30 16.29 -19.16
N ASP A 190 -6.27 16.12 -17.84
CA ASP A 190 -5.78 14.91 -17.17
C ASP A 190 -6.88 13.87 -16.98
N PHE A 191 -8.10 14.20 -17.40
CA PHE A 191 -9.28 13.35 -17.31
C PHE A 191 -9.94 13.19 -18.68
N SER A 192 -10.23 11.94 -19.04
CA SER A 192 -11.17 11.63 -20.11
C SER A 192 -12.57 11.69 -19.51
N ILE A 193 -13.29 12.78 -19.79
CA ILE A 193 -14.66 13.00 -19.29
C ILE A 193 -15.64 12.22 -20.18
N HIS A 194 -16.53 11.47 -19.54
CA HIS A 194 -17.61 10.71 -20.19
C HIS A 194 -18.97 11.36 -19.87
N ARG A 195 -20.02 10.55 -19.67
CA ARG A 195 -21.39 11.03 -19.41
C ARG A 195 -21.56 11.60 -18.00
N ILE A 196 -22.62 12.40 -17.84
CA ILE A 196 -23.15 12.82 -16.55
C ILE A 196 -23.75 11.61 -15.84
N ILE A 197 -23.39 11.42 -14.58
CA ILE A 197 -23.90 10.36 -13.70
C ILE A 197 -24.79 10.92 -12.58
N GLY A 198 -24.85 12.23 -12.42
CA GLY A 198 -25.73 12.90 -11.45
C GLY A 198 -25.84 14.39 -11.70
N ARG A 199 -27.00 14.98 -11.35
CA ARG A 199 -27.27 16.42 -11.44
C ARG A 199 -27.77 16.93 -10.09
N GLY A 200 -27.30 18.09 -9.68
CA GLY A 200 -27.71 18.76 -8.45
C GLY A 200 -27.80 20.28 -8.63
N GLY A 201 -28.20 21.00 -7.57
CA GLY A 201 -28.43 22.45 -7.63
C GLY A 201 -27.18 23.31 -7.94
N PHE A 202 -25.98 22.78 -7.69
CA PHE A 202 -24.70 23.47 -7.89
C PHE A 202 -23.87 22.93 -9.06
N GLY A 203 -24.41 21.99 -9.85
CA GLY A 203 -23.70 21.47 -11.02
C GLY A 203 -23.98 19.99 -11.29
N GLU A 204 -23.09 19.39 -12.08
CA GLU A 204 -23.23 18.04 -12.61
C GLU A 204 -22.00 17.20 -12.25
N VAL A 205 -22.22 15.91 -12.04
CA VAL A 205 -21.16 14.93 -11.77
C VAL A 205 -20.94 14.11 -13.02
N TYR A 206 -19.70 14.06 -13.49
CA TYR A 206 -19.32 13.30 -14.68
C TYR A 206 -18.56 12.04 -14.29
N GLY A 207 -18.83 10.94 -14.98
CA GLY A 207 -17.92 9.80 -15.00
C GLY A 207 -16.65 10.20 -15.74
N CYS A 208 -15.47 9.94 -15.18
CA CYS A 208 -14.21 10.27 -15.85
C CYS A 208 -13.14 9.20 -15.62
N ARG A 209 -12.19 9.10 -16.55
CA ARG A 209 -11.03 8.22 -16.45
C ARG A 209 -9.76 9.05 -16.38
N LYS A 210 -8.94 8.86 -15.35
CA LYS A 210 -7.65 9.56 -15.23
C LYS A 210 -6.69 9.08 -16.30
N ALA A 211 -6.12 10.02 -17.07
CA ALA A 211 -5.37 9.72 -18.29
C ALA A 211 -4.05 8.98 -18.04
N ASP A 212 -3.43 9.17 -16.88
CA ASP A 212 -2.10 8.64 -16.55
C ASP A 212 -2.10 7.29 -15.82
N THR A 213 -3.21 6.95 -15.18
CA THR A 213 -3.39 5.69 -14.44
C THR A 213 -4.44 4.79 -15.09
N GLY A 214 -5.28 5.35 -15.96
CA GLY A 214 -6.38 4.63 -16.60
C GLY A 214 -7.50 4.23 -15.64
N LYS A 215 -7.51 4.79 -14.43
CA LYS A 215 -8.51 4.51 -13.40
C LYS A 215 -9.76 5.36 -13.61
N MET A 216 -10.93 4.72 -13.56
CA MET A 216 -12.25 5.35 -13.47
C MET A 216 -12.67 5.56 -12.01
#